data_AF-A0A7S3GAE0-F1
#
_entry.id   AF-A0A7S3GAE0-F1
#
_cell.length_a   1.000
_cell.length_b   1.000
_cell.length_c   1.000
_cell.angle_alpha   90.00
_cell.angle_beta   90.00
_cell.angle_gamma   90.00
#
_symmetry.space_group_name_H-M   'P 1'
#
loop_
_entity.id
_entity.type
_entity.pdbx_description
1 polymer ?
#
loop_
_entity_poly.entity_id
_entity_poly.type
_entity_poly.pdbx_seq_one_letter_code
_entity_poly.pdbx_strand_id
1 'polypeptide(L)'
;MESSKAQKEESLEMFRKREKELEDWLRENEHMEEMGPDELLRPTLALPQQLERVTAEDVVIDETLYVLDKGLENGRVPLERLMSEVKKLARRQFKARALRGKLMEKLKAAGVDVRY
;
A
#
# COMPACT_ATOMS: atom_id res chain seq x y z
N MET A 1 28.28 -37.08 -18.59
CA MET A 1 28.44 -36.80 -17.14
C MET A 1 29.25 -35.53 -16.86
N GLU A 2 30.27 -35.20 -17.66
CA GLU A 2 31.09 -34.00 -17.46
C GLU A 2 30.36 -32.67 -17.72
N SER A 3 29.52 -32.59 -18.75
CA SER A 3 28.69 -31.40 -19.00
C SER A 3 27.75 -31.04 -17.84
N SER A 4 27.22 -32.03 -17.11
CA SER A 4 26.40 -31.80 -15.93
C SER A 4 27.21 -31.35 -14.71
N LYS A 5 28.49 -31.72 -14.63
CA LYS A 5 29.41 -31.21 -13.59
C LYS A 5 29.79 -29.75 -13.88
N ALA A 6 30.15 -29.44 -15.12
CA ALA A 6 30.48 -28.08 -15.54
C ALA A 6 29.31 -27.10 -15.33
N GLN A 7 28.07 -27.50 -15.65
CA GLN A 7 26.87 -26.69 -15.38
C GLN A 7 26.64 -26.41 -13.88
N LYS A 8 26.94 -27.40 -13.03
CA LYS A 8 26.80 -27.24 -11.57
C LYS A 8 27.86 -26.28 -11.04
N GLU A 9 29.07 -26.36 -11.56
CA GLU A 9 30.19 -25.52 -11.15
C GLU A 9 29.97 -24.06 -11.55
N GLU A 10 29.49 -23.82 -12.77
CA GLU A 10 29.06 -22.51 -13.26
C GLU A 10 27.91 -21.92 -12.42
N SER A 11 26.90 -22.75 -12.11
CA SER A 11 25.79 -22.33 -11.23
C SER A 11 26.29 -21.97 -9.83
N LEU A 12 27.25 -22.73 -9.29
CA LEU A 12 27.82 -22.50 -7.96
C LEU A 12 28.60 -21.19 -7.89
N GLU A 13 29.35 -20.88 -8.95
CA GLU A 13 30.09 -19.62 -9.07
C GLU A 13 29.15 -18.42 -9.18
N MET A 14 28.06 -18.56 -9.95
CA MET A 14 27.01 -17.54 -10.04
C MET A 14 26.34 -17.27 -8.68
N PHE A 15 26.01 -18.32 -7.92
CA PHE A 15 25.43 -18.17 -6.58
C PHE A 15 26.40 -17.48 -5.61
N ARG A 16 27.68 -17.87 -5.60
CA ARG A 16 28.70 -17.22 -4.75
C ARG A 16 28.89 -15.74 -5.09
N LYS A 17 28.84 -15.39 -6.37
CA LYS A 17 28.91 -13.99 -6.81
C LYS A 17 27.71 -13.19 -6.29
N ARG A 18 26.50 -13.73 -6.43
CA ARG A 18 25.25 -13.11 -5.94
C ARG A 18 25.23 -12.98 -4.42
N GLU A 19 25.72 -13.99 -3.70
CA GLU A 19 25.85 -13.98 -2.24
C GLU A 19 26.77 -12.84 -1.80
N LYS A 20 27.95 -12.71 -2.43
CA LYS A 20 28.87 -11.60 -2.14
C LYS A 20 28.26 -10.22 -2.45
N GLU A 21 27.57 -10.07 -3.58
CA GLU A 21 26.88 -8.83 -3.94
C GLU A 21 25.81 -8.45 -2.88
N LEU A 22 25.08 -9.43 -2.34
CA LEU A 22 24.10 -9.22 -1.28
C LEU A 22 24.76 -8.85 0.05
N GLU A 23 25.86 -9.51 0.43
CA GLU A 23 26.60 -9.21 1.65
C GLU A 23 27.19 -7.79 1.63
N ASP A 24 27.77 -7.38 0.50
CA ASP A 24 28.31 -6.03 0.31
C ASP A 24 27.17 -4.98 0.39
N TRP A 25 26.03 -5.24 -0.26
CA TRP A 25 24.86 -4.36 -0.16
C TRP A 25 24.30 -4.27 1.26
N LEU A 26 24.18 -5.39 1.98
CA LEU A 26 23.71 -5.40 3.37
C LEU A 26 24.65 -4.61 4.28
N ARG A 27 25.97 -4.75 4.12
CA ARG A 27 26.96 -4.01 4.90
C ARG A 27 26.88 -2.50 4.65
N GLU A 28 26.64 -2.09 3.41
CA GLU A 28 26.47 -0.67 3.06
C GLU A 28 25.16 -0.07 3.58
N ASN A 29 24.12 -0.89 3.72
CA ASN A 29 22.77 -0.47 4.10
C ASN A 29 22.40 -0.84 5.55
N GLU A 30 23.35 -1.35 6.34
CA GLU A 30 23.15 -1.76 7.75
C GLU A 30 22.76 -0.59 8.67
N HIS A 31 22.99 0.65 8.22
CA HIS A 31 22.62 1.88 8.91
C HIS A 31 21.23 2.41 8.52
N MET A 32 20.55 1.76 7.58
CA MET A 32 19.17 2.13 7.27
C MET A 32 18.30 1.76 8.48
N GLU A 33 17.62 2.77 9.04
CA GLU A 33 16.57 2.55 10.04
C GLU A 33 15.59 1.48 9.55
N GLU A 34 15.02 0.71 10.48
CA GLU A 34 14.03 -0.31 10.19
C GLU A 34 12.79 0.37 9.58
N MET A 35 12.78 0.48 8.25
CA MET A 35 11.68 1.10 7.51
C MET A 35 10.52 0.12 7.42
N GLY A 36 9.32 0.61 7.75
CA GLY A 36 8.09 -0.14 7.52
C GLY A 36 7.89 -0.45 6.02
N PRO A 37 7.19 -1.53 5.66
CA PRO A 37 6.88 -1.87 4.27
C PRO A 37 6.28 -0.71 3.45
N ASP A 38 5.44 0.11 4.09
CA ASP A 38 4.77 1.27 3.48
C ASP A 38 5.74 2.42 3.15
N GLU A 39 6.90 2.48 3.81
CA GLU A 39 7.91 3.50 3.53
C GLU A 39 8.85 3.10 2.39
N LEU A 40 9.08 1.78 2.26
CA LEU A 40 9.88 1.17 1.22
C LEU A 40 9.17 1.18 -0.15
N LEU A 41 7.85 0.95 -0.16
CA LEU A 41 7.05 0.83 -1.36
C LEU A 41 6.12 2.03 -1.54
N ARG A 42 6.68 3.19 -1.88
CA ARG A 42 5.90 4.41 -2.16
C ARG A 42 5.84 4.74 -3.65
N PRO A 43 4.70 5.24 -4.17
CA PRO A 43 4.65 5.76 -5.52
C PRO A 43 5.69 6.88 -5.71
N THR A 44 6.43 6.83 -6.82
CA THR A 44 7.49 7.79 -7.14
C THR A 44 6.97 9.21 -7.38
N LEU A 45 5.66 9.37 -7.62
CA LEU A 45 5.00 10.63 -7.93
C LEU A 45 3.94 10.98 -6.88
N ALA A 46 3.82 12.28 -6.58
CA ALA A 46 2.88 12.80 -5.60
C ALA A 46 1.40 12.53 -5.95
N LEU A 47 1.04 12.51 -7.23
CA LEU A 47 -0.36 12.30 -7.66
C LEU A 47 -0.85 10.86 -7.43
N PRO A 48 -0.14 9.80 -7.87
CA PRO A 48 -0.48 8.42 -7.51
C PRO A 48 -0.49 8.17 -6.00
N GLN A 49 0.43 8.77 -5.25
CA GLN A 49 0.43 8.68 -3.78
C GLN A 49 -0.82 9.31 -3.17
N GLN A 50 -1.25 10.46 -3.68
CA GLN A 50 -2.50 11.07 -3.25
C GLN A 50 -3.71 10.20 -3.60
N LEU A 51 -3.70 9.56 -4.77
CA LEU A 51 -4.77 8.66 -5.23
C LEU A 51 -4.89 7.43 -4.31
N GLU A 52 -3.77 6.82 -3.97
CA GLU A 52 -3.71 5.69 -3.03
C GLU A 52 -4.32 6.09 -1.68
N ARG A 53 -3.86 7.20 -1.09
CA ARG A 53 -4.35 7.68 0.21
C ARG A 53 -5.85 7.92 0.24
N VAL A 54 -6.42 8.57 -0.80
CA VAL A 54 -7.88 8.81 -0.84
C VAL A 54 -8.68 7.54 -1.08
N THR A 55 -8.07 6.55 -1.72
CA THR A 55 -8.69 5.24 -1.95
C THR A 55 -8.71 4.45 -0.64
N ALA A 56 -7.60 4.43 0.10
CA ALA A 56 -7.53 3.85 1.43
C ALA A 56 -8.53 4.52 2.39
N GLU A 57 -8.67 5.85 2.36
CA GLU A 57 -9.65 6.56 3.19
C GLU A 57 -11.09 6.13 2.87
N ASP A 58 -11.45 5.96 1.59
CA ASP A 58 -12.78 5.50 1.18
C ASP A 58 -13.11 4.10 1.73
N VAL A 59 -12.16 3.16 1.60
CA VAL A 59 -12.31 1.76 2.04
C VAL A 59 -12.38 1.64 3.56
N VAL A 60 -11.47 2.32 4.28
CA VAL A 60 -11.44 2.29 5.76
C VAL A 60 -12.71 2.89 6.36
N ILE A 61 -13.34 3.84 5.68
CA ILE A 61 -14.63 4.38 6.15
C ILE A 61 -15.71 3.29 6.11
N ASP A 62 -15.79 2.47 5.06
CA ASP A 62 -16.76 1.38 4.97
C ASP A 62 -16.56 0.34 6.09
N GLU A 63 -15.30 -0.01 6.38
CA GLU A 63 -14.96 -0.89 7.52
C GLU A 63 -15.33 -0.26 8.87
N THR A 64 -15.05 1.03 9.03
CA THR A 64 -15.40 1.76 10.26
C THR A 64 -16.91 1.78 10.48
N LEU A 65 -17.70 2.00 9.42
CA LEU A 65 -19.15 1.95 9.48
C LEU A 65 -19.65 0.57 9.87
N TYR A 66 -19.07 -0.50 9.30
CA TYR A 66 -19.39 -1.87 9.68
C TYR A 66 -19.12 -2.14 11.17
N VAL A 67 -17.95 -1.74 11.69
CA VAL A 67 -17.61 -1.93 13.10
C VAL A 67 -18.53 -1.12 14.02
N LEU A 68 -18.88 0.11 13.63
CA LEU A 68 -19.82 0.94 14.38
C LEU A 68 -21.22 0.31 14.44
N ASP A 69 -21.68 -0.30 13.36
CA ASP A 69 -22.96 -1.02 13.30
C ASP A 69 -22.95 -2.23 14.26
N LYS A 70 -21.86 -3.01 14.26
CA LYS A 70 -21.65 -4.07 15.27
C LYS A 70 -21.56 -3.54 16.70
N GLY A 71 -21.05 -2.32 16.88
CA GLY A 71 -21.08 -1.63 18.16
C GLY A 71 -22.49 -1.32 18.64
N LEU A 72 -23.39 -0.92 17.73
CA LEU A 72 -24.80 -0.68 18.02
C LEU A 72 -25.54 -1.98 18.35
N GLU A 73 -25.39 -3.02 17.52
CA GLU A 73 -26.03 -4.34 17.74
C GLU A 73 -25.71 -4.91 19.13
N ASN A 74 -24.48 -4.73 19.60
CA ASN A 74 -24.02 -5.20 20.91
C ASN A 74 -24.32 -4.22 22.06
N GLY A 75 -25.04 -3.13 21.82
CA GLY A 75 -25.37 -2.12 22.82
C GLY A 75 -24.19 -1.29 23.35
N ARG A 76 -23.00 -1.39 22.72
CA ARG A 76 -21.80 -0.63 23.11
C ARG A 76 -21.81 0.81 22.59
N VAL A 77 -22.54 1.07 21.52
CA VAL A 77 -22.67 2.39 20.88
C VAL A 77 -24.14 2.81 20.89
N PRO A 78 -24.50 3.94 21.52
CA PRO A 78 -25.86 4.49 21.45
C PRO A 78 -26.21 4.92 20.02
N LEU A 79 -27.48 4.76 19.63
CA LEU A 79 -27.99 5.11 18.29
C LEU A 79 -27.68 6.56 17.90
N GLU A 80 -27.89 7.50 18.82
CA GLU A 80 -27.64 8.93 18.59
C GLU A 80 -26.17 9.21 18.22
N ARG A 81 -25.25 8.52 18.91
CA ARG A 81 -23.81 8.60 18.65
C ARG A 81 -23.48 7.99 17.28
N LEU A 82 -24.04 6.82 16.97
CA LEU A 82 -23.88 6.19 15.65
C LEU A 82 -24.33 7.15 14.54
N MET A 83 -25.54 7.70 14.62
CA MET A 83 -26.08 8.58 13.58
C MET A 83 -25.21 9.83 13.37
N SER A 84 -24.65 10.40 14.44
CA SER A 84 -23.69 11.50 14.35
C SER A 84 -22.42 11.09 13.60
N GLU A 85 -21.81 9.96 13.95
CA GLU A 85 -20.57 9.48 13.33
C GLU A 85 -20.79 9.06 11.87
N VAL A 86 -21.88 8.36 11.57
CA VAL A 86 -22.25 8.00 10.18
C VAL A 86 -22.34 9.26 9.31
N LYS A 87 -22.99 10.33 9.78
CA LYS A 87 -23.07 11.60 9.04
C LYS A 87 -21.69 12.24 8.80
N LYS A 88 -20.78 12.16 9.77
CA LYS A 88 -19.41 12.69 9.63
C LYS A 88 -18.59 11.86 8.64
N LEU A 89 -18.63 10.54 8.76
CA LEU A 89 -17.93 9.59 7.91
C LEU A 89 -18.43 9.66 6.47
N ALA A 90 -19.74 9.71 6.24
CA ALA A 90 -20.33 9.85 4.91
C ALA A 90 -19.86 11.13 4.19
N ARG A 91 -19.73 12.26 4.91
CA ARG A 91 -19.17 13.50 4.33
C ARG A 91 -17.71 13.36 3.94
N ARG A 92 -16.90 12.65 4.74
CA ARG A 92 -15.49 12.37 4.41
C ARG A 92 -15.40 11.46 3.20
N GLN A 93 -16.18 10.39 3.17
CA GLN A 93 -16.25 9.43 2.08
C GLN A 93 -16.64 10.10 0.76
N PHE A 94 -17.65 10.97 0.79
CA PHE A 94 -18.03 11.76 -0.38
C PHE A 94 -16.86 12.58 -0.93
N LYS A 95 -16.11 13.27 -0.05
CA LYS A 95 -14.94 14.05 -0.46
C LYS A 95 -13.83 13.17 -1.01
N ALA A 96 -13.57 12.01 -0.39
CA ALA A 96 -12.57 11.04 -0.84
C ALA A 96 -12.91 10.51 -2.24
N ARG A 97 -14.16 10.06 -2.47
CA ARG A 97 -14.64 9.58 -3.78
C ARG A 97 -14.61 10.66 -4.85
N ALA A 98 -15.05 11.88 -4.53
CA ALA A 98 -15.01 13.01 -5.46
C ALA A 98 -13.57 13.39 -5.84
N LEU A 99 -12.65 13.39 -4.87
CA LEU A 99 -11.24 13.66 -5.10
C LEU A 99 -10.57 12.54 -5.90
N ARG A 100 -10.88 11.27 -5.60
CA ARG A 100 -10.42 10.12 -6.38
C ARG A 100 -10.80 10.24 -7.85
N GLY A 101 -12.06 10.59 -8.14
CA GLY A 101 -12.52 10.83 -9.52
C GLY A 101 -11.69 11.88 -10.25
N LYS A 102 -11.46 13.03 -9.62
CA LYS A 102 -10.62 14.10 -10.19
C LYS A 102 -9.16 13.70 -10.39
N LEU A 103 -8.60 12.90 -9.48
CA LEU A 103 -7.23 12.40 -9.58
C LEU A 103 -7.09 11.41 -10.74
N MET A 104 -8.04 10.50 -10.90
CA MET A 104 -8.06 9.56 -12.01
C MET A 104 -8.15 10.27 -13.37
N GLU A 105 -9.00 11.29 -13.50
CA GLU A 105 -9.08 12.12 -14.71
C GLU A 105 -7.74 12.80 -15.03
N LYS A 106 -7.08 13.36 -14.01
CA LYS A 106 -5.76 14.00 -14.18
C LYS A 106 -4.66 13.01 -14.57
N LEU A 107 -4.62 11.85 -13.95
CA LEU A 107 -3.63 10.81 -14.24
C LEU A 107 -3.81 10.25 -15.66
N LYS A 108 -5.06 10.03 -16.07
CA LYS A 108 -5.39 9.66 -17.44
C LYS A 108 -4.96 10.73 -18.45
N ALA A 109 -5.19 12.01 -18.15
CA ALA A 109 -4.74 13.11 -19.00
C ALA A 109 -3.19 13.21 -19.09
N ALA A 110 -2.48 12.81 -18.03
CA ALA A 110 -1.02 12.74 -18.00
C ALA A 110 -0.44 11.48 -18.68
N GLY A 111 -1.28 10.60 -19.23
CA GLY A 111 -0.85 9.35 -19.86
C GLY A 111 -0.36 8.28 -18.87
N VAL A 112 -0.63 8.45 -17.57
CA VAL A 112 -0.29 7.46 -16.55
C VAL A 112 -1.49 6.51 -16.43
N ASP A 113 -1.34 5.29 -16.96
CA ASP A 113 -2.34 4.23 -16.78
C ASP A 113 -2.21 3.66 -15.36
N VAL A 114 -3.12 4.08 -14.49
CA VAL A 114 -3.16 3.64 -13.11
C VAL A 114 -4.25 2.57 -12.99
N ARG A 115 -3.85 1.31 -13.18
CA ARG A 115 -4.71 0.14 -12.92
C ARG A 115 -4.57 -0.24 -11.46
N TYR A 116 -5.55 0.15 -10.65
CA TYR A 116 -5.82 -0.45 -9.34
C TYR A 116 -7.10 -1.25 -9.43
#